data_AF-A0A6N0NRX0-F1
#
_entry.id   AF-A0A6N0NRX0-F1
#
_cell.length_a   1.000
_cell.length_b   1.000
_cell.length_c   1.000
_cell.angle_alpha   90.00
_cell.angle_beta   90.00
_cell.angle_gamma   90.00
#
_symmetry.space_group_name_H-M   'P 1'
#
loop_
_entity.id
_entity.type
_entity.pdbx_description
1 polymer ?
#
loop_
_entity_poly.entity_id
_entity_poly.type
_entity_poly.pdbx_seq_one_letter_code
_entity_poly.pdbx_strand_id
1 'polypeptide(L)' 'MTIKTVSIRLKDEMVAEIDKLLPLIGAESRSQFIINAIKFCLNNDQCWKETEDFIGEKRLP' A
#
# COMPACT_ATOMS: atom_id res chain seq x y z
N MET A 1 -23.14 -3.48 0.41
CA MET A 1 -21.67 -3.66 0.59
C MET A 1 -21.40 -3.91 2.06
N THR A 2 -20.77 -5.02 2.41
CA THR A 2 -20.32 -5.29 3.79
C THR A 2 -18.91 -4.74 3.97
N ILE A 3 -18.74 -3.85 4.95
CA ILE A 3 -17.42 -3.33 5.32
C ILE A 3 -16.72 -4.43 6.15
N LYS A 4 -15.53 -4.84 5.71
CA LYS A 4 -14.68 -5.79 6.45
C LYS A 4 -13.44 -5.06 6.93
N THR A 5 -13.13 -5.21 8.21
CA THR A 5 -11.87 -4.73 8.78
C THR A 5 -10.77 -5.76 8.52
N VAL A 6 -9.63 -5.28 8.03
CA VAL A 6 -8.43 -6.10 7.84
C VAL A 6 -7.28 -5.49 8.65
N SER A 7 -6.41 -6.34 9.17
CA SER A 7 -5.17 -5.91 9.81
C SER A 7 -4.00 -6.26 8.91
N ILE A 8 -3.12 -5.28 8.66
CA ILE A 8 -1.90 -5.46 7.88
C ILE A 8 -0.70 -5.03 8.74
N ARG A 9 0.44 -5.68 8.53
CA ARG A 9 1.70 -5.28 9.16
C ARG A 9 2.50 -4.47 8.15
N LEU A 10 2.92 -3.29 8.57
CA LEU A 10 3.82 -2.41 7.84
C LEU A 10 5.07 -2.20 8.67
N LYS A 11 6.19 -1.95 8.01
CA LYS A 11 7.41 -1.52 8.69
C LYS A 11 7.23 -0.10 9.21
N ASP A 12 7.91 0.23 10.31
CA ASP A 12 7.81 1.55 10.95
C ASP A 12 8.23 2.69 10.00
N GLU A 13 9.25 2.45 9.17
CA GLU A 13 9.71 3.39 8.13
C GLU A 13 8.60 3.77 7.14
N MET A 14 7.80 2.79 6.72
CA MET A 14 6.66 3.00 5.81
C MET A 14 5.52 3.76 6.50
N VAL A 15 5.25 3.45 7.77
CA VAL A 15 4.23 4.17 8.55
C VAL A 15 4.60 5.64 8.68
N ALA A 16 5.88 5.93 8.96
CA ALA A 16 6.38 7.30 9.05
C ALA A 16 6.29 8.06 7.71
N GLU A 17 6.52 7.38 6.57
CA GLU A 17 6.31 7.98 5.26
C GLU A 17 4.84 8.27 4.97
N ILE A 18 3.94 7.33 5.29
CA ILE A 18 2.49 7.54 5.13
C ILE A 18 2.04 8.77 5.91
N ASP A 19 2.51 8.95 7.15
CA ASP A 19 2.18 10.11 7.98
C ASP A 19 2.66 11.43 7.38
N LYS A 20 3.85 11.44 6.76
CA LYS A 20 4.38 12.63 6.08
C LYS A 20 3.59 12.98 4.82
N LEU A 21 3.14 11.97 4.09
CA LEU A 21 2.43 12.15 2.81
C LEU A 21 0.94 12.41 3.00
N LEU A 22 0.34 11.96 4.09
CA LEU A 22 -1.08 12.14 4.45
C LEU A 22 -1.65 13.53 4.12
N PRO A 23 -1.05 14.66 4.57
CA PRO A 23 -1.56 16.00 4.26
C PRO A 23 -1.43 16.40 2.79
N LEU A 24 -0.45 15.84 2.05
CA LEU A 24 -0.21 16.18 0.65
C LEU A 24 -1.26 15.56 -0.29
N ILE A 25 -1.79 14.39 0.09
CA ILE A 25 -2.77 13.65 -0.72
C ILE A 25 -4.21 13.94 -0.26
N GLY A 26 -4.40 14.75 0.80
CA GLY A 26 -5.71 15.09 1.34
C GLY A 26 -6.47 13.91 1.93
N ALA A 27 -5.77 12.88 2.43
CA ALA A 27 -6.40 11.77 3.13
C ALA A 27 -6.63 12.12 4.61
N GLU A 28 -7.77 11.71 5.16
CA GLU A 28 -8.18 11.99 6.54
C GLU A 28 -7.63 10.96 7.54
N SER A 29 -7.18 9.80 7.05
CA SER A 29 -6.62 8.72 7.88
C SER A 29 -5.64 7.84 7.10
N ARG A 30 -4.77 7.14 7.84
CA ARG A 30 -3.87 6.13 7.26
C ARG A 30 -4.63 5.05 6.48
N SER A 31 -5.80 4.63 6.98
CA SER A 31 -6.65 3.66 6.30
C SER A 31 -7.12 4.17 4.94
N GLN A 32 -7.57 5.43 4.88
CA GLN A 32 -8.00 6.04 3.62
C GLN A 32 -6.83 6.20 2.65
N PHE A 33 -5.67 6.60 3.14
CA PHE A 33 -4.44 6.65 2.34
C PHE A 33 -4.14 5.30 1.69
N ILE A 34 -4.12 4.22 2.50
CA ILE A 34 -3.80 2.87 2.03
C ILE A 34 -4.85 2.38 1.02
N ILE A 35 -6.14 2.63 1.27
CA ILE A 35 -7.21 2.28 0.33
C ILE A 35 -7.05 3.03 -1.00
N ASN A 36 -6.71 4.31 -0.97
CA ASN A 36 -6.49 5.10 -2.18
C ASN A 36 -5.27 4.60 -2.95
N ALA A 37 -4.18 4.26 -2.27
CA ALA A 37 -3.00 3.67 -2.88
C ALA A 37 -3.33 2.32 -3.55
N ILE A 38 -4.03 1.43 -2.86
CA ILE A 38 -4.47 0.13 -3.42
C ILE A 38 -5.33 0.35 -4.66
N LYS A 39 -6.32 1.26 -4.60
CA LYS A 39 -7.17 1.58 -5.75
C LYS A 39 -6.38 2.17 -6.92
N PHE A 40 -5.39 3.01 -6.64
CA PHE A 40 -4.50 3.55 -7.67
C PHE A 40 -3.73 2.41 -8.36
N CYS A 41 -3.09 1.52 -7.58
CA CYS A 41 -2.34 0.39 -8.11
C CYS A 41 -3.23 -0.60 -8.88
N LEU A 42 -4.46 -0.90 -8.41
CA LEU A 42 -5.38 -1.81 -9.11
C LEU A 42 -5.75 -1.33 -10.53
N ASN A 43 -5.64 -0.03 -10.81
CA ASN A 43 -5.93 0.55 -12.12
C ASN A 43 -4.65 0.93 -12.90
N ASN A 44 -3.47 0.62 -12.36
CA ASN A 44 -2.18 0.95 -12.95
C ASN A 44 -1.26 -0.27 -12.92
N ASP A 45 -1.23 -1.01 -14.03
CA ASP A 45 -0.44 -2.23 -14.20
C ASP A 45 1.06 -2.02 -13.93
N GLN A 46 1.57 -0.79 -14.04
CA GLN A 46 2.96 -0.48 -13.73
C GLN A 46 3.29 -0.65 -12.25
N CYS A 47 2.32 -0.45 -11.35
CA CYS A 47 2.52 -0.67 -9.91
C CYS A 47 2.81 -2.13 -9.56
N TRP A 48 2.36 -3.07 -10.39
CA TRP A 48 2.51 -4.51 -10.14
C TRP A 48 3.76 -5.10 -10.80
N LYS A 49 4.29 -4.47 -11.86
CA LYS A 49 5.52 -4.93 -12.55
C LYS A 49 6.72 -5.02 -11.61
N GLU A 50 6.88 -4.04 -10.72
CA GLU A 50 7.97 -4.06 -9.73
C GLU A 50 7.75 -5.11 -8.62
N THR A 51 6.52 -5.62 -8.47
CA THR A 51 6.19 -6.64 -7.46
C THR A 51 6.51 -8.05 -7.96
N GLU A 52 6.35 -8.32 -9.27
CA GLU A 52 6.67 -9.62 -9.87
C GLU A 52 8.17 -9.93 -9.80
N ASP A 53 9.03 -8.93 -9.97
CA ASP A 53 10.48 -9.08 -9.80
C ASP A 53 10.85 -9.41 -8.34
N PHE A 54 10.12 -8.85 -7.36
CA PHE A 54 10.37 -9.08 -5.94
C PHE A 54 9.89 -10.47 -5.43
N ILE A 55 8.83 -11.01 -6.03
CA ILE A 55 8.34 -12.37 -5.73
C ILE A 55 9.17 -13.43 -6.47
N GLY A 56 9.78 -13.08 -7.61
CA GLY A 56 10.67 -13.94 -8.38
C GLY A 56 12.02 -14.24 -7.72
N GLU A 57 12.57 -13.32 -6.91
CA GLU A 57 13.93 -13.44 -6.34
C GLU A 57 14.03 -14.08 -4.94
N LYS A 58 12.92 -14.53 -4.33
CA LYS A 58 12.96 -15.37 -3.12
C LYS A 58 12.22 -16.68 -3.28
N ARG A 59 12.75 -17.56 -4.13
CA ARG A 59 12.84 -18.97 -3.73
C ARG A 59 13.93 -19.07 -2.67
N LEU A 60 13.56 -18.89 -1.40
CA LEU A 60 14.37 -19.37 -0.29
C LEU A 60 14.55 -20.90 -0.46
N PRO A 61 15.70 -21.46 -0.02
CA PRO A 61 16.06 -22.88 -0.21
C PRO A 61 14.99 -23.86 0.26
#